data_AF-A0A7S1GXE1-F1
#
_entry.id   AF-A0A7S1GXE1-F1
#
_cell.length_a   1.000
_cell.length_b   1.000
_cell.length_c   1.000
_cell.angle_alpha   90.00
_cell.angle_beta   90.00
_cell.angle_gamma   90.00
#
_symmetry.space_group_name_H-M   'P 1'
#
loop_
_entity.id
_entity.type
_entity.pdbx_description
1 polymer ?
#
loop_
_entity_poly.entity_id
_entity_poly.type
_entity_poly.pdbx_seq_one_letter_code
_entity_poly.pdbx_strand_id
1 'polypeptide(L)'
;VCLHVGQRTYPDGGMHREIMQRPGGVESEGELDRLTNLAPGFSKGHVVAILEVGETRLMEHQADREAPEIELGAVATGAAMGRYLTRVESATWLKPPGFKMKGFPGVSTIQLPVSVLPKEIRSRVIESVKGEG
;
A
#
# COMPACT_ATOMS: atom_id res chain seq x y z
N VAL A 1 -10.08 0.15 0.90
CA VAL A 1 -9.48 0.73 2.13
C VAL A 1 -8.60 1.92 1.74
N CYS A 2 -8.51 2.97 2.56
CA CYS A 2 -7.61 4.10 2.29
C CYS A 2 -6.19 3.83 2.79
N LEU A 3 -5.16 4.17 2.01
CA LEU A 3 -3.74 4.05 2.38
C LEU A 3 -3.22 5.38 2.94
N HIS A 4 -2.84 5.38 4.22
CA HIS A 4 -2.18 6.49 4.89
C HIS A 4 -0.67 6.27 4.96
N VAL A 5 0.11 7.31 4.65
CA VAL A 5 1.57 7.26 4.78
C VAL A 5 1.98 7.78 6.15
N GLY A 6 2.56 6.91 6.97
CA GLY A 6 3.07 7.24 8.30
C GLY A 6 4.21 8.28 8.27
N GLN A 7 4.43 8.94 9.42
CA GLN A 7 5.53 9.92 9.56
C GLN A 7 6.90 9.26 9.73
N ARG A 8 6.93 8.08 10.36
CA ARG A 8 8.17 7.35 10.64
C ARG A 8 8.55 6.48 9.45
N THR A 9 9.84 6.47 9.13
CA THR A 9 10.40 5.49 8.20
C THR A 9 10.41 4.13 8.90
N TYR A 10 10.02 3.07 8.18
CA TYR A 10 10.05 1.71 8.70
C TYR A 10 11.53 1.29 8.90
N PRO A 11 11.92 0.74 10.06
CA PRO A 11 13.32 0.54 10.42
C PRO A 11 13.85 -0.81 9.90
N ASP A 12 13.78 -1.05 8.59
CA ASP A 12 14.22 -2.32 7.98
C ASP A 12 15.68 -2.31 7.50
N GLY A 13 16.40 -1.22 7.71
CA GLY A 13 17.81 -1.10 7.33
C GLY A 13 18.07 -1.16 5.82
N GLY A 14 17.05 -0.97 4.98
CA GLY A 14 17.18 -1.11 3.52
C GLY A 14 16.90 -2.52 2.99
N MET A 15 16.47 -3.46 3.84
CA MET A 15 16.13 -4.82 3.45
C MET A 15 15.08 -4.88 2.33
N HIS A 16 14.11 -3.96 2.30
CA HIS A 16 13.17 -3.85 1.18
C HIS A 16 13.86 -3.72 -0.18
N ARG A 17 14.96 -2.95 -0.27
CA ARG A 17 15.73 -2.79 -1.50
C ARG A 17 16.45 -4.08 -1.88
N GLU A 18 17.09 -4.72 -0.92
CA GLU A 18 17.78 -5.99 -1.13
C GLU A 18 16.83 -7.06 -1.65
N ILE A 19 15.62 -7.16 -1.08
CA ILE A 19 14.57 -8.08 -1.53
C ILE A 19 14.12 -7.74 -2.95
N MET A 20 13.86 -6.46 -3.24
CA MET A 20 13.44 -6.03 -4.57
C MET A 20 14.50 -6.29 -5.65
N GLN A 21 15.78 -6.43 -5.30
CA GLN A 21 16.87 -6.72 -6.25
C GLN A 21 17.16 -8.22 -6.44
N ARG A 22 16.42 -9.10 -5.76
CA ARG A 22 16.56 -10.56 -5.93
C ARG A 22 16.07 -11.02 -7.31
N PRO A 23 16.43 -12.24 -7.76
CA PRO A 23 15.93 -12.79 -9.02
C PRO A 23 14.39 -12.70 -9.12
N GLY A 24 13.89 -12.15 -10.22
CA GLY A 24 12.46 -11.88 -10.43
C GLY A 24 11.98 -10.49 -9.98
N GLY A 25 12.86 -9.67 -9.40
CA GLY A 25 12.58 -8.31 -8.96
C GLY A 25 12.98 -7.22 -9.96
N VAL A 26 13.43 -6.09 -9.41
CA VAL A 26 13.81 -4.85 -10.11
C VAL A 26 15.30 -4.88 -10.43
N GLU A 27 15.63 -4.78 -11.72
CA GLU A 27 17.03 -4.84 -12.19
C GLU A 27 17.74 -3.48 -12.18
N SER A 28 16.98 -2.39 -12.31
CA SER A 28 17.53 -1.03 -12.44
C SER A 28 17.50 -0.26 -11.13
N GLU A 29 18.63 0.29 -10.69
CA GLU A 29 18.72 1.18 -9.53
C GLU A 29 17.80 2.41 -9.68
N GLY A 30 17.69 2.99 -10.87
CA GLY A 30 16.81 4.13 -11.10
C GLY A 30 15.33 3.78 -10.95
N GLU A 31 14.95 2.55 -11.29
CA GLU A 31 13.59 2.05 -11.05
C GLU A 31 13.37 1.72 -9.57
N LEU A 32 14.36 1.14 -8.90
CA LEU A 32 14.31 0.88 -7.47
C LEU A 32 14.12 2.17 -6.67
N ASP A 33 14.88 3.22 -7.01
CA ASP A 33 14.70 4.55 -6.44
C ASP A 33 13.30 5.09 -6.70
N ARG A 34 12.80 4.97 -7.93
CA ARG A 34 11.44 5.41 -8.26
C ARG A 34 10.36 4.68 -7.44
N LEU A 35 10.51 3.36 -7.23
CA LEU A 35 9.51 2.53 -6.55
C LEU A 35 9.57 2.64 -5.03
N THR A 36 10.75 2.91 -4.47
CA THR A 36 10.96 3.07 -3.01
C THR A 36 10.68 4.49 -2.51
N ASN A 37 10.41 5.43 -3.42
CA ASN A 37 10.02 6.79 -3.09
C ASN A 37 8.51 7.02 -3.29
N LEU A 38 7.98 7.92 -2.48
CA LEU A 38 6.59 8.35 -2.64
C LEU A 38 6.44 9.12 -3.96
N ALA A 39 5.34 8.90 -4.68
CA ALA A 39 5.10 9.55 -5.96
C ALA A 39 5.11 11.10 -5.83
N PRO A 40 5.54 11.83 -6.89
CA PRO A 40 5.64 13.29 -6.84
C PRO A 40 4.34 13.97 -6.39
N GLY A 41 4.47 14.98 -5.54
CA GLY A 41 3.35 15.78 -5.02
C GLY A 41 2.68 15.22 -3.78
N PHE A 42 2.95 13.97 -3.39
CA PHE A 42 2.48 13.42 -2.12
C PHE A 42 3.47 13.63 -0.99
N SER A 43 3.02 13.45 0.24
CA SER A 43 3.84 13.61 1.44
C SER A 43 3.42 12.69 2.56
N LYS A 44 4.33 12.43 3.51
CA LYS A 44 4.01 11.75 4.77
C LYS A 44 2.88 12.46 5.52
N GLY A 45 2.10 11.72 6.30
CA GLY A 45 0.92 12.23 7.01
C GLY A 45 -0.29 12.52 6.13
N HIS A 46 -0.36 11.90 4.94
CA HIS A 46 -1.50 12.01 4.04
C HIS A 46 -2.08 10.62 3.75
N VAL A 47 -3.38 10.59 3.49
CA VAL A 47 -3.98 9.52 2.70
C VAL A 47 -3.64 9.78 1.24
N VAL A 48 -3.06 8.79 0.57
CA VAL A 48 -2.49 8.95 -0.77
C VAL A 48 -3.15 8.07 -1.82
N ALA A 49 -3.77 6.96 -1.41
CA ALA A 49 -4.36 6.01 -2.33
C ALA A 49 -5.58 5.31 -1.71
N ILE A 50 -6.38 4.68 -2.57
CA ILE A 50 -7.40 3.71 -2.21
C ILE A 50 -6.92 2.35 -2.71
N LEU A 51 -6.97 1.37 -1.82
CA LEU A 51 -6.62 -0.02 -2.06
C LEU A 51 -7.88 -0.88 -2.15
N GLU A 52 -7.90 -1.79 -3.11
CA GLU A 52 -8.77 -2.95 -3.11
C GLU A 52 -8.04 -4.10 -2.43
N VAL A 53 -8.66 -4.65 -1.40
CA VAL A 53 -8.05 -5.65 -0.54
C VAL A 53 -8.76 -6.97 -0.78
N GLY A 54 -8.01 -7.98 -1.15
CA GLY A 54 -8.50 -9.33 -1.44
C GLY A 54 -8.45 -10.24 -0.21
N GLU A 55 -8.22 -11.52 -0.47
CA GLU A 55 -8.16 -12.55 0.55
C GLU A 55 -7.04 -12.30 1.57
N THR A 56 -7.33 -12.56 2.84
CA THR A 56 -6.33 -12.65 3.90
C THR A 56 -6.18 -14.10 4.33
N ARG A 57 -4.95 -14.61 4.31
CA ARG A 57 -4.62 -15.99 4.69
C ARG A 57 -3.73 -16.02 5.92
N LEU A 58 -3.96 -17.00 6.77
CA LEU A 58 -3.06 -17.32 7.87
C LEU A 58 -1.92 -18.21 7.33
N MET A 59 -0.69 -17.79 7.56
CA MET A 59 0.53 -18.56 7.33
C MET A 59 1.08 -18.94 8.71
N GLU A 60 0.77 -20.17 9.15
CA GLU A 60 1.07 -20.60 10.52
C GLU A 60 2.57 -20.73 10.78
N HIS A 61 3.33 -21.19 9.78
CA HIS A 61 4.76 -21.38 9.91
C HIS A 61 5.55 -20.26 9.25
N GLN A 62 6.67 -19.88 9.87
CA GLN A 62 7.56 -18.87 9.29
C GLN A 62 8.12 -19.30 7.93
N ALA A 63 8.46 -20.58 7.78
CA ALA A 63 9.00 -21.14 6.55
C ALA A 63 8.09 -20.89 5.33
N ASP A 64 6.76 -20.91 5.53
CA ASP A 64 5.78 -20.63 4.46
C ASP A 64 5.87 -19.18 3.96
N ARG A 65 6.38 -18.26 4.80
CA ARG A 65 6.55 -16.83 4.48
C ARG A 65 7.96 -16.49 3.97
N GLU A 66 8.91 -17.42 4.08
CA GLU A 66 10.28 -17.30 3.57
C GLU A 66 10.39 -17.72 2.10
N ALA A 67 9.30 -18.24 1.51
CA ALA A 67 9.24 -18.53 0.09
C ALA A 67 9.61 -17.28 -0.72
N PRO A 68 10.55 -17.36 -1.69
CA PRO A 68 11.08 -16.19 -2.39
C PRO A 68 10.00 -15.30 -3.03
N GLU A 69 8.97 -15.90 -3.60
CA GLU A 69 7.84 -15.20 -4.21
C GLU A 69 6.96 -14.46 -3.19
N ILE A 70 6.88 -14.97 -1.95
CA ILE A 70 6.15 -14.33 -0.85
C ILE A 70 6.96 -13.15 -0.33
N GLU A 71 8.26 -13.34 -0.09
CA GLU A 71 9.14 -12.23 0.34
C GLU A 71 9.21 -11.12 -0.70
N LEU A 72 9.33 -11.48 -1.98
CA LEU A 72 9.32 -10.51 -3.08
C LEU A 72 7.98 -9.80 -3.20
N GLY A 73 6.85 -10.51 -3.10
CA GLY A 73 5.52 -9.94 -3.20
C GLY A 73 5.17 -9.01 -2.03
N ALA A 74 5.63 -9.32 -0.82
CA ALA A 74 5.41 -8.50 0.38
C ALA A 74 6.49 -7.43 0.60
N VAL A 75 7.63 -7.55 -0.09
CA VAL A 75 8.82 -6.71 0.10
C VAL A 75 9.28 -6.70 1.57
N ALA A 76 9.30 -7.89 2.17
CA ALA A 76 9.72 -8.11 3.55
C ALA A 76 10.24 -9.55 3.71
N THR A 77 11.14 -9.78 4.68
CA THR A 77 11.55 -11.16 5.02
C THR A 77 10.44 -11.87 5.80
N GLY A 78 10.33 -13.20 5.71
CA GLY A 78 9.34 -13.99 6.45
C GLY A 78 9.39 -13.78 7.96
N ALA A 79 10.58 -13.51 8.52
CA ALA A 79 10.78 -13.17 9.93
C ALA A 79 10.21 -11.80 10.33
N ALA A 80 10.19 -10.83 9.40
CA ALA A 80 9.66 -9.48 9.62
C ALA A 80 8.14 -9.38 9.39
N MET A 81 7.56 -10.35 8.67
CA MET A 81 6.13 -10.39 8.40
C MET A 81 5.30 -10.79 9.62
N GLY A 82 4.03 -10.33 9.64
CA GLY A 82 2.98 -10.91 10.47
C GLY A 82 2.48 -12.25 9.92
N ARG A 83 1.71 -13.00 10.72
CA ARG A 83 1.17 -14.32 10.32
C ARG A 83 0.02 -14.25 9.32
N TYR A 84 -0.61 -13.08 9.18
CA TYR A 84 -1.69 -12.85 8.24
C TYR A 84 -1.15 -12.12 7.02
N LEU A 85 -1.24 -12.77 5.86
CA LEU A 85 -0.87 -12.17 4.58
C LEU A 85 -2.14 -11.78 3.84
N THR A 86 -2.23 -10.52 3.46
CA THR A 86 -3.39 -9.96 2.77
C THR A 86 -3.00 -9.55 1.37
N ARG A 87 -3.74 -10.03 0.37
CA ARG A 87 -3.53 -9.63 -1.01
C ARG A 87 -4.07 -8.22 -1.25
N VAL A 88 -3.27 -7.37 -1.89
CA VAL A 88 -3.72 -6.09 -2.45
C VAL A 88 -4.01 -6.33 -3.92
N GLU A 89 -5.28 -6.23 -4.33
CA GLU A 89 -5.71 -6.52 -5.71
C GLU A 89 -5.47 -5.33 -6.62
N SER A 90 -5.70 -4.12 -6.12
CA SER A 90 -5.46 -2.89 -6.86
C SER A 90 -5.13 -1.73 -5.92
N ALA A 91 -4.36 -0.77 -6.45
CA ALA A 91 -4.05 0.47 -5.77
C ALA A 91 -4.31 1.63 -6.74
N THR A 92 -5.11 2.60 -6.30
CA THR A 92 -5.41 3.80 -7.09
C THR A 92 -5.04 5.05 -6.31
N TRP A 93 -4.12 5.84 -6.85
CA TRP A 93 -3.70 7.10 -6.25
C TRP A 93 -4.85 8.12 -6.20
N LEU A 94 -4.87 8.91 -5.13
CA LEU A 94 -5.67 10.12 -5.04
C LEU A 94 -5.07 11.24 -5.91
N LYS A 95 -5.74 12.37 -6.02
CA LYS A 95 -5.11 13.56 -6.60
C LYS A 95 -4.07 14.12 -5.62
N PRO A 96 -2.86 14.49 -6.07
CA PRO A 96 -1.90 15.19 -5.22
C PRO A 96 -2.50 16.48 -4.62
N PRO A 97 -2.18 16.81 -3.36
CA PRO A 97 -1.24 16.14 -2.47
C PRO A 97 -1.82 14.96 -1.67
N GLY A 98 -3.03 14.51 -2.01
CA GLY A 98 -3.82 13.57 -1.21
C GLY A 98 -4.62 14.30 -0.13
N PHE A 99 -4.93 13.60 0.96
CA PHE A 99 -5.71 14.17 2.07
C PHE A 99 -4.90 14.16 3.38
N LYS A 100 -4.54 15.35 3.86
CA LYS A 100 -3.74 15.53 5.07
C LYS A 100 -4.52 15.11 6.31
N MET A 101 -3.99 14.15 7.07
CA MET A 101 -4.58 13.76 8.35
C MET A 101 -3.61 13.00 9.26
N LYS A 102 -3.90 13.00 10.56
CA LYS A 102 -3.18 12.16 11.53
C LYS A 102 -3.53 10.69 11.29
N GLY A 103 -2.54 9.80 11.39
CA GLY A 103 -2.77 8.36 11.39
C GLY A 103 -3.43 7.89 12.69
N PHE A 104 -4.28 6.88 12.59
CA PHE A 104 -4.93 6.22 13.72
C PHE A 104 -4.36 4.81 13.92
N PRO A 105 -4.35 4.27 15.15
CA PRO A 105 -4.03 2.86 15.37
C PRO A 105 -5.03 1.93 14.67
N GLY A 106 -4.53 0.86 14.04
CA GLY A 106 -5.36 -0.14 13.38
C GLY A 106 -6.12 0.40 12.17
N VAL A 107 -7.29 -0.18 11.90
CA VAL A 107 -8.20 0.24 10.82
C VAL A 107 -9.24 1.20 11.40
N SER A 108 -9.45 2.34 10.75
CA SER A 108 -10.38 3.37 11.20
C SER A 108 -11.20 3.93 10.03
N THR A 109 -12.44 4.31 10.31
CA THR A 109 -13.30 5.00 9.34
C THR A 109 -12.92 6.47 9.23
N ILE A 110 -12.86 6.97 8.00
CA ILE A 110 -12.51 8.37 7.70
C ILE A 110 -13.53 8.97 6.74
N GLN A 111 -13.66 10.29 6.75
CA GLN A 111 -14.39 11.01 5.72
C GLN A 111 -13.39 11.57 4.71
N LEU A 112 -13.41 11.05 3.48
CA LEU A 112 -12.53 11.47 2.40
C LEU A 112 -13.26 12.46 1.49
N PRO A 113 -12.74 13.69 1.29
CA PRO A 113 -13.37 14.66 0.40
C PRO A 113 -13.43 14.16 -1.06
N VAL A 114 -14.57 14.29 -1.72
CA VAL A 114 -14.72 13.90 -3.14
C VAL A 114 -13.75 14.66 -4.06
N SER A 115 -13.32 15.86 -3.66
CA SER A 115 -12.37 16.68 -4.43
C SER A 115 -11.01 16.01 -4.64
N VAL A 116 -10.57 15.17 -3.69
CA VAL A 116 -9.27 14.45 -3.79
C VAL A 116 -9.37 13.15 -4.60
N LEU A 117 -10.58 12.72 -4.95
CA LEU A 117 -10.77 11.52 -5.76
C LEU A 117 -10.39 11.78 -7.23
N PRO A 118 -9.70 10.84 -7.89
CA PRO A 118 -9.52 10.85 -9.34
C PRO A 118 -10.89 10.61 -10.03
N LYS A 119 -11.00 10.99 -11.32
CA LYS A 119 -12.31 11.00 -12.02
C LYS A 119 -12.92 9.62 -12.09
N GLU A 120 -12.09 8.61 -12.28
CA GLU A 120 -12.44 7.21 -12.49
C GLU A 120 -13.10 6.62 -11.23
N ILE A 121 -12.59 6.97 -10.04
CA ILE A 121 -13.20 6.58 -8.77
C ILE A 121 -14.46 7.40 -8.50
N ARG A 122 -14.44 8.70 -8.80
CA ARG A 122 -15.57 9.59 -8.55
C ARG A 122 -16.84 9.10 -9.26
N SER A 123 -16.73 8.63 -10.50
CA SER A 123 -17.87 8.06 -11.23
C SER A 123 -18.44 6.82 -10.54
N ARG A 124 -17.59 5.87 -10.14
CA ARG A 124 -18.01 4.64 -9.44
C ARG A 124 -18.70 4.94 -8.10
N VAL A 125 -18.15 5.86 -7.31
CA VAL A 125 -18.71 6.23 -6.00
C VAL A 125 -20.08 6.93 -6.15
N ILE A 126 -20.23 7.82 -7.14
CA ILE A 126 -21.50 8.49 -7.39
C ILE A 126 -22.56 7.52 -7.90
N GLU A 127 -22.19 6.56 -8.75
CA GLU A 127 -23.09 5.51 -9.25
C GLU A 127 -23.59 4.61 -8.12
N SER A 128 -22.72 4.19 -7.20
CA SER A 128 -23.13 3.39 -6.03
C SER A 128 -24.12 4.12 -5.12
N VAL A 129 -23.97 5.43 -4.91
CA VAL A 129 -24.90 6.22 -4.08
C VAL A 129 -26.25 6.42 -4.77
N LYS A 130 -26.30 6.42 -6.11
CA LYS A 130 -27.56 6.57 -6.87
C LYS A 130 -28.35 5.28 -7.02
N GLY A 131 -27.72 4.11 -6.84
CA GLY A 131 -28.36 2.80 -6.91
C GLY A 131 -29.08 2.36 -5.63
N GLU A 132 -28.92 3.11 -4.53
CA GLU A 132 -29.54 2.84 -3.22
C GLU A 132 -30.72 3.79 -2.91
N GLY A 133 -31.26 4.49 -3.92
CA GLY A 133 -32.36 5.47 -3.79
C GLY A 133 -33.66 5.07 -4.47
#